data_AF-A0A524QGS9-F1
#
_entry.id   AF-A0A524QGS9-F1
#
_cell.length_a   1.000
_cell.length_b   1.000
_cell.length_c   1.000
_cell.angle_alpha   90.00
_cell.angle_beta   90.00
_cell.angle_gamma   90.00
#
_symmetry.space_group_name_H-M   'P 1'
#
loop_
_entity.id
_entity.type
_entity.pdbx_description
1 polymer ?
#
loop_
_entity_poly.entity_id
_entity_poly.type
_entity_poly.pdbx_seq_one_letter_code
_entity_poly.pdbx_strand_id
1 'polypeptide(L)'
;MNVVGIDIGFGFTKATNGKDTLVFKSIFGEATDIQFREHLLSAPSPEEHLHIELEGETFFVGELAERQSHVRSFTLDQNQFITNFAKTMAMTALSRLVSANDTVNLVTGLPVSFYRRHREELSGLLLGSHALATFDASGVRHEMSVTVNQVRVIPQPFGSLFN
;
A
#
# COMPACT_ATOMS: atom_id res chain seq x y z
N MET A 1 -16.26 13.39 -4.50
CA MET A 1 -15.52 12.42 -5.33
C MET A 1 -14.27 12.05 -4.53
N ASN A 2 -14.12 10.80 -4.10
CA ASN A 2 -12.99 10.39 -3.26
C ASN A 2 -11.78 10.12 -4.17
N VAL A 3 -10.80 11.03 -4.13
CA VAL A 3 -9.56 10.91 -4.88
C VAL A 3 -8.46 10.55 -3.89
N VAL A 4 -7.66 9.54 -4.24
CA VAL A 4 -6.47 9.16 -3.46
C VAL A 4 -5.25 9.30 -4.35
N GLY A 5 -4.23 9.99 -3.87
CA GLY A 5 -2.91 10.02 -4.48
C GLY A 5 -2.00 9.00 -3.80
N ILE A 6 -1.33 8.14 -4.57
CA ILE A 6 -0.36 7.17 -4.05
C ILE A 6 0.92 7.26 -4.87
N ASP A 7 2.01 7.66 -4.23
CA ASP A 7 3.37 7.61 -4.75
C ASP A 7 4.10 6.41 -4.16
N ILE A 8 4.28 5.37 -4.97
CA ILE A 8 4.94 4.12 -4.54
C ILE A 8 6.40 4.22 -4.97
N GLY A 9 7.26 4.70 -4.08
CA GLY A 9 8.71 4.74 -4.29
C GLY A 9 9.37 3.44 -3.84
N PHE A 10 10.62 3.19 -4.25
CA PHE A 10 11.36 1.99 -3.82
C PHE A 10 11.68 1.97 -2.32
N GLY A 11 11.92 3.14 -1.73
CA GLY A 11 12.20 3.25 -0.28
C GLY A 11 10.93 3.41 0.55
N PHE A 12 10.02 4.26 0.10
CA PHE A 12 8.80 4.63 0.82
C PHE A 12 7.62 4.74 -0.11
N THR A 13 6.46 4.30 0.38
CA THR A 13 5.17 4.58 -0.21
C THR A 13 4.54 5.73 0.56
N LYS A 14 4.05 6.72 -0.18
CA LYS A 14 3.43 7.94 0.35
C LYS A 14 2.04 8.04 -0.25
N ALA A 15 1.04 8.30 0.56
CA ALA A 15 -0.33 8.37 0.08
C ALA A 15 -1.14 9.44 0.82
N THR A 16 -2.16 9.99 0.15
CA THR A 16 -3.09 10.94 0.75
C THR A 16 -4.46 10.89 0.10
N ASN A 17 -5.52 11.10 0.89
CA ASN A 17 -6.88 11.32 0.42
C ASN A 17 -7.26 12.83 0.40
N GLY A 18 -6.28 13.72 0.61
CA GLY A 18 -6.44 15.17 0.74
C GLY A 18 -6.78 15.67 2.16
N LYS A 19 -7.04 14.76 3.11
CA LYS A 19 -7.26 15.07 4.54
C LYS A 19 -6.18 14.41 5.39
N ASP A 20 -6.01 13.12 5.18
CA ASP A 20 -5.06 12.26 5.87
C ASP A 20 -3.88 11.94 4.94
N THR A 21 -2.73 11.69 5.54
CA THR A 21 -1.51 11.29 4.82
C THR A 21 -0.94 10.06 5.49
N LEU A 22 -0.42 9.14 4.69
CA LEU A 22 0.26 7.94 5.15
C LEU A 22 1.64 7.87 4.49
N VAL A 23 2.67 7.55 5.27
CA VAL A 23 4.00 7.24 4.77
C VAL A 23 4.50 5.98 5.47
N PHE A 24 4.98 5.01 4.69
CA PHE A 24 5.55 3.77 5.23
C PHE A 24 6.65 3.25 4.31
N LYS A 25 7.56 2.44 4.85
CA LYS A 25 8.61 1.78 4.05
C LYS A 25 7.99 0.86 2.98
N SER A 26 8.53 0.89 1.76
CA SER A 26 8.06 0.06 0.65
C SER A 26 8.60 -1.37 0.73
N ILE A 27 8.33 -2.02 1.85
CA ILE A 27 8.75 -3.36 2.18
C ILE A 27 7.54 -4.13 2.69
N PHE A 28 7.49 -5.42 2.41
CA PHE A 28 6.52 -6.32 3.01
C PHE A 28 7.19 -7.65 3.32
N GLY A 29 6.59 -8.45 4.18
CA GLY A 29 7.11 -9.75 4.53
C GLY A 29 6.01 -10.63 5.08
N GLU A 30 6.34 -11.89 5.32
CA GLU A 30 5.42 -12.84 5.93
C GLU A 30 4.88 -12.31 7.27
N ALA A 31 3.58 -12.47 7.48
CA ALA A 31 2.97 -12.26 8.78
C ALA A 31 3.22 -13.52 9.64
N THR A 32 4.25 -13.49 10.48
CA THR A 32 4.48 -14.55 11.46
C THR A 32 3.51 -14.42 12.63
N ASP A 33 3.16 -15.56 13.23
CA ASP A 33 2.33 -15.58 14.43
C ASP A 33 3.07 -14.85 15.55
N ILE A 34 2.54 -13.71 16.01
CA ILE A 34 3.19 -12.88 17.04
C ILE A 34 3.01 -13.59 18.39
N GLN A 35 3.92 -14.52 18.71
CA GLN A 35 3.84 -15.37 19.91
C GLN A 35 3.97 -14.58 21.23
N PHE A 36 4.48 -13.35 21.20
CA PHE A 36 4.65 -12.50 22.39
C PHE A 36 4.12 -11.08 22.13
N ARG A 37 2.81 -10.89 22.27
CA ARG A 37 2.15 -9.56 22.18
C ARG A 37 2.38 -8.69 23.43
N GLU A 38 2.72 -9.29 24.56
CA GLU A 38 2.68 -8.63 25.87
C GLU A 38 3.88 -7.72 26.22
N HIS A 39 4.99 -7.75 25.46
CA HIS A 39 6.25 -7.12 25.91
C HIS A 39 6.87 -6.11 24.94
N LEU A 40 6.17 -5.71 23.88
CA LEU A 40 6.67 -4.64 22.99
C LEU A 40 6.34 -3.27 23.59
N LEU A 41 7.40 -2.61 24.06
CA LEU A 41 7.46 -1.25 24.57
C LEU A 41 6.75 -0.29 23.59
N SER A 42 5.74 0.42 24.11
CA SER A 42 4.84 1.34 23.39
C SER A 42 3.98 0.64 22.34
N ALA A 43 2.65 0.72 22.49
CA ALA A 43 1.75 0.31 21.42
C ALA A 43 2.19 1.03 20.13
N PRO A 44 2.50 0.31 19.04
CA PRO A 44 2.82 0.98 17.78
C PRO A 44 1.68 1.92 17.45
N SER A 45 2.00 3.13 16.98
CA SER A 45 0.97 4.04 16.50
C SER A 45 0.09 3.27 15.51
N PRO A 46 -1.22 3.53 15.45
CA PRO A 46 -2.08 2.86 14.48
C PRO A 46 -1.47 2.93 13.08
N GLU A 47 -0.83 4.03 12.69
CA GLU A 47 -0.16 4.21 11.39
C GLU A 47 0.99 3.21 11.12
N GLU A 48 1.65 2.70 12.16
CA GLU A 48 2.77 1.75 12.05
C GLU A 48 2.36 0.27 12.08
N HIS A 49 1.10 -0.04 12.38
CA HIS A 49 0.59 -1.42 12.43
C HIS A 49 -0.05 -1.82 11.09
N LEU A 50 0.76 -1.94 10.04
CA LEU A 50 0.30 -2.34 8.72
C LEU A 50 0.34 -3.86 8.57
N HIS A 51 -0.77 -4.51 8.91
CA HIS A 51 -0.98 -5.95 8.76
C HIS A 51 -2.22 -6.17 7.89
N ILE A 52 -2.02 -6.76 6.71
CA ILE A 52 -3.09 -6.95 5.72
C ILE A 52 -3.12 -8.38 5.21
N GLU A 53 -4.30 -8.81 4.78
CA GLU A 53 -4.49 -10.00 3.95
C GLU A 53 -4.97 -9.57 2.58
N LEU A 54 -4.29 -10.01 1.53
CA LEU A 54 -4.59 -9.70 0.14
C LEU A 54 -4.43 -10.98 -0.68
N GLU A 55 -5.46 -11.32 -1.47
CA GLU A 55 -5.46 -12.50 -2.35
C GLU A 55 -5.16 -13.83 -1.63
N GLY A 56 -5.57 -13.94 -0.37
CA GLY A 56 -5.38 -15.13 0.47
C GLY A 56 -4.00 -15.22 1.13
N GLU A 57 -3.11 -14.25 0.90
CA GLU A 57 -1.82 -14.15 1.56
C GLU A 57 -1.83 -13.03 2.61
N THR A 58 -1.16 -13.27 3.74
CA THR A 58 -1.11 -12.32 4.85
C THR A 58 0.29 -11.72 4.97
N PHE A 59 0.35 -10.39 5.06
CA PHE A 59 1.58 -9.61 5.03
C PHE A 59 1.66 -8.65 6.21
N PHE A 60 2.85 -8.57 6.81
CA PHE A 60 3.27 -7.33 7.44
C PHE A 60 3.84 -6.40 6.38
N VAL A 61 3.56 -5.11 6.52
CA VAL A 61 3.99 -4.07 5.58
C VAL A 61 4.70 -2.94 6.34
N GLY A 62 5.64 -2.27 5.68
CA GLY A 62 6.36 -1.14 6.25
C GLY A 62 7.20 -1.50 7.48
N GLU A 63 7.18 -0.61 8.46
CA GLU A 63 7.93 -0.71 9.71
C GLU A 63 7.56 -1.98 10.49
N LEU A 64 6.32 -2.48 10.37
CA LEU A 64 5.92 -3.74 10.99
C LEU A 64 6.66 -4.92 10.36
N ALA A 65 6.76 -4.97 9.03
CA ALA A 65 7.51 -6.01 8.31
C ALA A 65 9.00 -5.99 8.67
N GLU A 66 9.59 -4.79 8.75
CA GLU A 66 11.00 -4.64 9.11
C GLU A 66 11.32 -5.24 10.48
N ARG A 67 10.43 -5.01 11.46
CA ARG A 67 10.61 -5.42 12.85
C ARG A 67 10.29 -6.89 13.07
N GLN A 68 9.28 -7.43 12.38
CA GLN A 68 8.66 -8.71 12.75
C GLN A 68 8.84 -9.83 11.70
N SER A 69 9.02 -9.50 10.41
CA SER A 69 9.18 -10.54 9.38
C SER A 69 10.61 -11.08 9.35
N HIS A 70 10.76 -12.41 9.31
CA HIS A 70 12.08 -13.04 9.13
C HIS A 70 12.57 -12.82 7.70
N VAL A 71 11.70 -13.08 6.72
CA VAL A 71 11.96 -12.80 5.31
C VAL A 71 11.22 -11.53 4.89
N ARG A 72 11.95 -10.60 4.27
CA ARG A 72 11.43 -9.31 3.79
C ARG A 72 11.64 -9.20 2.30
N SER A 73 10.58 -8.80 1.61
CA SER A 73 10.56 -8.43 0.21
C SER A 73 10.73 -6.93 0.08
N PHE A 74 11.74 -6.54 -0.69
CA PHE A 74 11.96 -5.18 -1.19
C PHE A 74 12.54 -5.29 -2.60
N THR A 75 12.40 -4.25 -3.40
CA THR A 75 12.99 -4.25 -4.74
C THR A 75 13.50 -2.88 -5.13
N LEU A 76 14.58 -2.87 -5.92
CA LEU A 76 15.05 -1.72 -6.68
C LEU A 76 14.86 -1.95 -8.19
N ASP A 77 14.31 -3.11 -8.56
CA ASP A 77 14.02 -3.47 -9.94
C ASP A 77 12.59 -3.03 -10.30
N GLN A 78 12.46 -2.27 -11.38
CA GLN A 78 11.18 -1.70 -11.76
C GLN A 78 10.19 -2.75 -12.26
N ASN A 79 10.65 -3.83 -12.91
CA ASN A 79 9.74 -4.85 -13.40
C ASN A 79 9.15 -5.62 -12.21
N GLN A 80 10.01 -6.05 -11.28
CA GLN A 80 9.58 -6.65 -10.02
C GLN A 80 8.63 -5.73 -9.25
N PHE A 81 8.89 -4.43 -9.27
CA PHE A 81 8.00 -3.45 -8.63
C PHE A 81 6.57 -3.54 -9.17
N ILE A 82 6.39 -3.55 -10.49
CA ILE A 82 5.05 -3.60 -11.10
C ILE A 82 4.40 -4.95 -10.80
N THR A 83 5.14 -6.05 -10.98
CA THR A 83 4.58 -7.40 -10.87
C THR A 83 4.28 -7.81 -9.43
N ASN A 84 5.11 -7.40 -8.46
CA ASN A 84 5.11 -7.98 -7.11
C ASN A 84 4.88 -6.99 -5.96
N PHE A 85 5.02 -5.67 -6.19
CA PHE A 85 4.99 -4.69 -5.09
C PHE A 85 3.85 -3.68 -5.21
N ALA A 86 3.57 -3.18 -6.42
CA ALA A 86 2.67 -2.06 -6.62
C ALA A 86 1.27 -2.31 -6.05
N LYS A 87 0.72 -3.51 -6.24
CA LYS A 87 -0.60 -3.87 -5.71
C LYS A 87 -0.62 -3.89 -4.18
N THR A 88 0.32 -4.60 -3.55
CA THR A 88 0.40 -4.70 -2.08
C THR A 88 0.56 -3.32 -1.43
N MET A 89 1.44 -2.47 -1.97
CA MET A 89 1.64 -1.11 -1.47
C MET A 89 0.40 -0.24 -1.65
N ALA A 90 -0.22 -0.27 -2.82
CA ALA A 90 -1.44 0.50 -3.10
C ALA A 90 -2.60 0.05 -2.21
N MET A 91 -2.83 -1.26 -2.07
CA MET A 91 -3.90 -1.80 -1.24
C MET A 91 -3.69 -1.52 0.25
N THR A 92 -2.43 -1.57 0.72
CA THR A 92 -2.09 -1.16 2.09
C THR A 92 -2.40 0.31 2.33
N ALA A 93 -2.04 1.19 1.38
CA ALA A 93 -2.34 2.61 1.51
C ALA A 93 -3.86 2.89 1.48
N LEU A 94 -4.60 2.23 0.58
CA LEU A 94 -6.04 2.37 0.49
C LEU A 94 -6.73 1.87 1.77
N SER A 95 -6.30 0.74 2.33
CA SER A 95 -6.91 0.18 3.56
C SER A 95 -6.89 1.13 4.75
N ARG A 96 -5.98 2.11 4.74
CA ARG A 96 -5.86 3.15 5.77
C ARG A 96 -6.55 4.45 5.45
N LEU A 97 -6.65 4.81 4.19
CA LEU A 97 -7.10 6.14 3.76
C LEU A 97 -8.57 6.18 3.33
N VAL A 98 -9.24 5.04 3.23
CA VAL A 98 -10.62 4.92 2.73
C VAL A 98 -11.45 4.02 3.63
N SER A 99 -12.77 4.18 3.58
CA SER A 99 -13.69 3.33 4.34
C SER A 99 -13.96 2.01 3.59
N ALA A 100 -14.42 0.99 4.32
CA ALA A 100 -14.84 -0.26 3.71
C ALA A 100 -15.99 -0.02 2.71
N ASN A 101 -15.87 -0.65 1.54
CA ASN A 101 -16.76 -0.55 0.37
C ASN A 101 -16.74 0.81 -0.35
N ASP A 102 -15.75 1.66 -0.08
CA ASP A 102 -15.60 2.93 -0.80
C ASP A 102 -15.25 2.71 -2.28
N THR A 103 -15.73 3.65 -3.10
CA THR A 103 -15.31 3.80 -4.50
C THR A 103 -14.41 5.02 -4.65
N VAL A 104 -13.21 4.83 -5.21
CA VAL A 104 -12.19 5.87 -5.33
C VAL A 104 -11.68 6.04 -6.76
N ASN A 105 -11.22 7.24 -7.06
CA ASN A 105 -10.37 7.51 -8.22
C ASN A 105 -8.92 7.62 -7.74
N LEU A 106 -8.05 6.80 -8.29
CA LEU A 106 -6.65 6.70 -7.89
C LEU A 106 -5.76 7.52 -8.82
N VAL A 107 -4.83 8.29 -8.25
CA VAL A 107 -3.74 8.94 -8.97
C VAL A 107 -2.43 8.34 -8.48
N THR A 108 -1.58 7.87 -9.39
CA THR A 108 -0.27 7.30 -9.05
C THR A 108 0.81 7.72 -10.04
N GLY A 109 2.07 7.42 -9.73
CA GLY A 109 3.25 7.87 -10.46
C GLY A 109 4.12 6.73 -10.96
N LEU A 110 4.83 6.97 -12.07
CA LEU A 110 5.98 6.17 -12.48
C LEU A 110 7.15 7.07 -12.87
N PRO A 111 8.41 6.66 -12.66
CA PRO A 111 9.55 7.43 -13.16
C PRO A 111 9.45 7.60 -14.68
N VAL A 112 9.87 8.76 -15.20
CA VAL A 112 9.70 9.14 -16.61
C VAL A 112 10.20 8.07 -17.59
N SER A 113 11.33 7.44 -17.27
CA SER A 113 11.95 6.38 -18.08
C SER A 113 11.09 5.12 -18.23
N PHE A 114 10.17 4.87 -17.29
CA PHE A 114 9.34 3.68 -17.22
C PHE A 114 7.86 3.95 -17.50
N TYR A 115 7.43 5.20 -17.35
CA TYR A 115 6.05 5.63 -17.56
C TYR A 115 5.47 5.14 -18.89
N ARG A 116 6.19 5.34 -20.01
CA ARG A 116 5.69 4.95 -21.33
C ARG A 116 5.45 3.43 -21.46
N ARG A 117 6.25 2.62 -20.77
CA ARG A 117 6.22 1.16 -20.86
C ARG A 117 5.20 0.52 -19.91
N HIS A 118 5.08 1.03 -18.68
CA HIS A 118 4.34 0.34 -17.61
C HIS A 118 3.05 1.03 -17.16
N ARG A 119 2.69 2.22 -17.69
CA ARG A 119 1.48 2.94 -17.23
C ARG A 119 0.19 2.11 -17.38
N GLU A 120 0.06 1.34 -18.46
CA GLU A 120 -1.16 0.57 -18.76
C GLU A 120 -1.22 -0.68 -17.88
N GLU A 121 -0.08 -1.34 -17.69
CA GLU A 121 0.07 -2.47 -16.78
C GLU A 121 -0.26 -2.08 -15.33
N LEU A 122 0.33 -0.99 -14.83
CA LEU A 122 0.04 -0.48 -13.49
C LEU A 122 -1.44 -0.06 -13.34
N SER A 123 -1.99 0.60 -14.36
CA SER A 123 -3.41 0.97 -14.37
C SER A 123 -4.31 -0.26 -14.33
N GLY A 124 -4.02 -1.29 -15.12
CA GLY A 124 -4.80 -2.52 -15.15
C GLY A 124 -4.73 -3.31 -13.84
N LEU A 125 -3.55 -3.33 -13.21
CA LEU A 125 -3.34 -3.97 -11.91
C LEU A 125 -4.19 -3.36 -10.78
N LEU A 126 -4.37 -2.04 -10.80
CA LEU A 126 -5.01 -1.29 -9.71
C LEU A 126 -6.48 -1.00 -9.96
N LEU A 127 -6.96 -1.04 -11.21
CA LEU A 127 -8.36 -0.78 -11.55
C LEU A 127 -9.26 -1.96 -11.09
N GLY A 128 -10.49 -1.65 -10.65
CA GLY A 128 -11.49 -2.65 -10.31
C GLY A 128 -11.73 -2.81 -8.81
N SER A 129 -12.45 -3.86 -8.44
CA SER A 129 -12.79 -4.17 -7.05
C SER A 129 -11.73 -5.06 -6.41
N HIS A 130 -11.24 -4.65 -5.24
CA HIS A 130 -10.25 -5.37 -4.46
C HIS A 130 -10.84 -5.72 -3.10
N ALA A 131 -10.85 -7.01 -2.77
CA ALA A 131 -11.16 -7.49 -1.44
C ALA A 131 -9.86 -7.70 -0.66
N LEU A 132 -9.85 -7.28 0.59
CA LEU A 132 -8.71 -7.40 1.50
C LEU A 132 -9.21 -7.47 2.95
N ALA A 133 -8.34 -7.88 3.85
CA ALA A 133 -8.57 -7.69 5.28
C ALA A 133 -7.42 -6.90 5.90
N THR A 134 -7.72 -6.22 7.00
CA THR A 134 -6.72 -5.61 7.88
C THR A 134 -6.80 -6.28 9.24
N PHE A 135 -5.70 -6.27 9.98
CA PHE A 135 -5.67 -6.75 11.35
C PHE A 135 -5.26 -5.61 12.26
N ASP A 136 -5.98 -5.45 13.35
CA ASP A 136 -5.59 -4.49 14.38
C ASP A 136 -4.44 -5.03 15.26
N ALA A 137 -3.94 -4.17 16.15
CA ALA A 137 -2.88 -4.54 17.07
C ALA A 137 -3.28 -5.63 18.10
N SER A 138 -4.58 -5.94 18.23
CA SER A 138 -5.09 -7.07 19.02
C SER A 138 -5.21 -8.37 18.21
N GLY A 139 -5.13 -8.28 16.89
CA GLY A 139 -5.22 -9.41 15.95
C GLY A 139 -6.63 -9.64 15.43
N VAL A 140 -7.56 -8.72 15.73
CA VAL A 140 -8.92 -8.78 15.19
C VAL A 140 -8.85 -8.47 13.70
N ARG A 141 -9.43 -9.38 12.91
CA ARG A 141 -9.51 -9.27 11.45
C ARG A 141 -10.72 -8.43 11.06
N HIS A 142 -10.49 -7.46 10.18
CA HIS A 142 -11.51 -6.59 9.61
C HIS A 142 -11.52 -6.73 8.09
N GLU A 143 -12.59 -7.31 7.55
CA GLU A 143 -12.80 -7.40 6.11
C GLU A 143 -13.19 -6.05 5.53
N MET A 144 -12.67 -5.77 4.34
CA MET A 144 -13.11 -4.62 3.56
C MET A 144 -13.00 -4.91 2.06
N SER A 145 -13.77 -4.15 1.29
CA SER A 145 -13.59 -4.06 -0.16
C SER A 145 -13.34 -2.61 -0.56
N VAL A 146 -12.59 -2.38 -1.64
CA VAL A 146 -12.41 -1.05 -2.23
C VAL A 146 -12.58 -1.18 -3.73
N THR A 147 -13.36 -0.28 -4.32
CA THR A 147 -13.51 -0.22 -5.78
C THR A 147 -12.71 0.96 -6.33
N VAL A 148 -11.69 0.67 -7.13
CA VAL A 148 -10.93 1.68 -7.85
C VAL A 148 -11.61 1.89 -9.20
N ASN A 149 -12.38 2.97 -9.31
CA ASN A 149 -13.18 3.30 -10.48
C ASN A 149 -12.36 3.84 -11.65
N GLN A 150 -11.30 4.59 -11.34
CA GLN A 150 -10.35 5.11 -12.33
C GLN A 150 -8.95 5.10 -11.76
N VAL A 151 -7.97 4.86 -12.64
CA VAL A 151 -6.54 5.00 -12.32
C VAL A 151 -5.92 5.99 -13.30
N ARG A 152 -5.35 7.07 -12.78
CA ARG A 152 -4.55 8.03 -13.54
C ARG A 152 -3.09 7.87 -13.15
N VAL A 153 -2.31 7.26 -14.04
CA VAL A 153 -0.86 7.21 -13.90
C VAL A 153 -0.27 8.48 -14.52
N ILE A 154 0.62 9.16 -13.81
CA ILE A 154 1.36 10.34 -14.29
C ILE A 154 2.88 10.10 -14.23
N PRO A 155 3.69 10.78 -15.07
CA PRO A 155 5.14 10.73 -14.91
C PRO A 155 5.56 11.39 -13.58
N GLN A 156 6.44 10.79 -12.81
CA GLN A 156 7.10 11.45 -11.68
C GLN A 156 8.21 12.38 -12.20
N PRO A 157 8.40 13.59 -11.65
CA PRO A 157 7.65 14.21 -10.56
C PRO A 157 6.60 15.22 -11.06
N PHE A 158 5.86 14.95 -12.15
CA PHE A 158 4.98 15.94 -12.81
C PHE A 158 4.04 16.69 -11.87
N GLY A 159 3.49 16.01 -10.86
CA GLY A 159 2.60 16.61 -9.87
C GLY A 159 3.23 17.75 -9.06
N SER A 160 4.56 17.77 -8.89
CA SER A 160 5.26 18.81 -8.11
C SER A 160 5.26 20.19 -8.79
N LEU A 161 4.78 20.29 -10.03
CA LEU A 161 4.64 21.56 -10.74
C LEU A 161 3.36 22.31 -10.36
N PHE A 162 2.44 21.65 -9.66
CA PHE A 162 1.13 22.19 -9.28
C PHE A 162 1.09 22.39 -7.77
N ASN A 163 0.60 23.56 -7.33
CA ASN A 163 0.33 23.91 -5.92
C ASN A 163 -1.18 24.01 -5.71
#